data_AF-A0A535NKA5-F1
#
_entry.id   AF-A0A535NKA5-F1
#
_cell.length_a   1.000
_cell.length_b   1.000
_cell.length_c   1.000
_cell.angle_alpha   90.00
_cell.angle_beta   90.00
_cell.angle_gamma   90.00
#
_symmetry.space_group_name_H-M   'P 1'
#
loop_
_entity.id
_entity.type
_entity.pdbx_description
1 polymer ?
#
loop_
_entity_poly.entity_id
_entity_poly.type
_entity_poly.pdbx_seq_one_letter_code
_entity_poly.pdbx_strand_id
1 'polypeptide(L)'
;MITSPPAKTDPTESRARPADECPWPRPFPDGFGSCPTYIQQRFIPLDINEQPLTPIRTCRHLLSRRLPGRPAGWYAACQIGDAAARQQSMVPIDGDGNRAMRALRARMDAINRPFVERIWAAKALHRDNELRDAVADFVRECATFLTLHRQEFEQAELRPDAILLIIKRTVEVFVEKHGREASWDVPDNILSELPERDRLFFRMHPPG
;
A
#
# COMPACT_ATOMS: atom_id res chain seq x y z
N MET A 1 -13.11 23.24 -21.62
CA MET A 1 -12.47 22.00 -22.09
C MET A 1 -11.00 22.12 -21.79
N ILE A 2 -10.48 21.36 -20.83
CA ILE A 2 -9.08 21.44 -20.41
C ILE A 2 -8.36 20.30 -21.14
N THR A 3 -7.63 20.64 -22.20
CA THR A 3 -6.77 19.72 -22.92
C THR A 3 -5.56 19.38 -22.05
N SER A 4 -5.35 18.09 -21.79
CA SER A 4 -4.16 17.61 -21.11
C SER A 4 -2.91 17.87 -21.96
N PRO A 5 -1.76 18.26 -21.37
CA PRO A 5 -0.52 18.38 -22.12
C PRO A 5 -0.04 17.00 -22.61
N PRO A 6 0.54 16.90 -23.82
CA PRO A 6 1.11 15.65 -24.30
C PRO A 6 2.32 15.24 -23.44
N ALA A 7 2.54 13.93 -23.35
CA ALA A 7 3.71 13.35 -22.70
C ALA A 7 4.99 13.97 -23.31
N LYS A 8 5.82 14.59 -22.46
CA LYS A 8 7.14 15.08 -22.85
C LYS A 8 7.98 13.90 -23.33
N THR A 9 8.23 13.82 -24.63
CA THR A 9 9.25 12.95 -25.22
C THR A 9 10.60 13.64 -25.07
N ASP A 10 11.40 13.15 -24.12
CA ASP A 10 12.79 13.56 -23.93
C ASP A 10 13.67 12.86 -25.00
N PRO A 11 14.40 13.60 -25.86
CA PRO A 11 15.15 13.03 -26.98
C PRO A 11 16.59 12.65 -26.55
N THR A 12 16.73 11.70 -25.62
CA THR A 12 18.03 11.10 -25.31
C THR A 12 17.87 9.60 -25.13
N GLU A 13 18.21 8.86 -26.19
CA GLU A 13 18.28 7.40 -26.28
C GLU A 13 17.01 6.63 -25.84
N SER A 14 16.29 6.09 -26.81
CA SER A 14 15.31 5.02 -26.63
C SER A 14 15.98 3.71 -26.20
N ARG A 15 16.70 3.71 -25.07
CA ARG A 15 17.06 2.50 -24.35
C ARG A 15 15.83 2.05 -23.59
N ALA A 16 15.32 0.88 -23.95
CA ALA A 16 14.11 0.32 -23.38
C ALA A 16 14.15 0.42 -21.86
N ARG A 17 13.11 1.03 -21.28
CA ARG A 17 12.87 1.02 -19.84
C ARG A 17 12.94 -0.43 -19.34
N PRO A 18 13.47 -0.69 -18.12
CA PRO A 18 13.41 -2.02 -17.53
C PRO A 18 11.98 -2.57 -17.62
N ALA A 19 11.83 -3.84 -18.00
CA ALA A 19 10.51 -4.43 -18.28
C ALA A 19 9.57 -4.41 -17.07
N ASP A 20 10.14 -4.47 -15.86
CA ASP A 20 9.46 -4.40 -14.58
C ASP A 20 9.21 -2.96 -14.08
N GLU A 21 9.64 -1.93 -14.81
CA GLU A 21 9.36 -0.54 -14.41
C GLU A 21 7.86 -0.25 -14.43
N CYS A 22 7.37 0.37 -13.34
CA CYS A 22 5.98 0.83 -13.27
C CYS A 22 5.74 1.96 -14.28
N PRO A 23 4.85 1.78 -15.28
CA PRO A 23 4.70 2.71 -16.39
C PRO A 23 3.88 3.95 -16.03
N TRP A 24 3.13 3.92 -14.92
CA TRP A 24 2.23 5.01 -14.55
C TRP A 24 2.95 6.14 -13.80
N PRO A 25 2.64 7.41 -14.11
CA PRO A 25 3.20 8.55 -13.41
C PRO A 25 2.70 8.60 -11.97
N ARG A 26 3.58 9.05 -11.07
CA ARG A 26 3.29 9.27 -9.65
C ARG A 26 3.12 10.77 -9.39
N PRO A 27 2.36 11.17 -8.35
CA PRO A 27 1.55 10.33 -7.46
C PRO A 27 0.35 9.71 -8.19
N PHE A 28 -0.15 8.57 -7.71
CA PHE A 28 -1.34 7.96 -8.32
C PHE A 28 -2.59 8.80 -8.03
N PRO A 29 -3.48 9.02 -9.01
CA PRO A 29 -4.70 9.79 -8.83
C PRO A 29 -5.71 9.09 -7.91
N ASP A 30 -6.74 9.83 -7.49
CA ASP A 30 -7.89 9.24 -6.77
C ASP A 30 -8.58 8.20 -7.64
N GLY A 31 -8.94 7.07 -7.03
CA GLY A 31 -9.62 5.99 -7.75
C GLY A 31 -8.78 5.32 -8.85
N PHE A 32 -7.44 5.43 -8.78
CA PHE A 32 -6.56 4.81 -9.77
C PHE A 32 -6.82 3.30 -9.92
N GLY A 33 -7.23 2.90 -11.12
CA GLY A 33 -7.57 1.51 -11.45
C GLY A 33 -6.91 1.00 -12.74
N SER A 34 -5.95 1.74 -13.31
CA SER A 34 -5.31 1.37 -14.57
C SER A 34 -4.34 0.18 -14.46
N CYS A 35 -3.94 -0.18 -13.24
CA CYS A 35 -3.15 -1.38 -12.96
C CYS A 35 -4.01 -2.41 -12.22
N PRO A 36 -4.16 -3.64 -12.74
CA PRO A 36 -5.01 -4.66 -12.11
C PRO A 36 -4.48 -5.16 -10.77
N THR A 37 -3.16 -5.06 -10.57
CA THR A 37 -2.49 -5.43 -9.32
C THR A 37 -2.28 -4.24 -8.39
N TYR A 38 -2.86 -3.08 -8.65
CA TYR A 38 -2.71 -1.91 -7.77
C TYR A 38 -3.29 -2.20 -6.39
N ILE A 39 -2.42 -2.11 -5.38
CA ILE A 39 -2.80 -1.99 -3.98
C ILE A 39 -2.37 -0.60 -3.53
N GLN A 40 -3.35 0.26 -3.26
CA GLN A 40 -3.08 1.59 -2.74
C GLN A 40 -2.31 1.50 -1.43
N GLN A 41 -1.26 2.30 -1.34
CA GLN A 41 -0.50 2.55 -0.13
C GLN A 41 -0.29 4.05 0.01
N ARG A 42 -0.31 4.56 1.25
CA ARG A 42 0.11 5.92 1.56
C ARG A 42 1.60 5.93 1.88
N PHE A 43 2.32 6.87 1.29
CA PHE A 43 3.71 7.17 1.63
C PHE A 43 3.76 8.59 2.16
N ILE A 44 4.40 8.81 3.30
CA ILE A 44 4.58 10.13 3.90
C ILE A 44 6.03 10.53 3.67
N PRO A 45 6.34 11.30 2.60
CA PRO A 45 7.70 11.76 2.39
C PRO A 45 8.13 12.65 3.56
N LEU A 46 9.43 12.64 3.86
CA LEU A 46 10.03 13.55 4.83
C LEU A 46 10.85 14.60 4.09
N ASP A 47 10.91 15.82 4.63
CA ASP A 47 11.84 16.84 4.17
C ASP A 47 13.25 16.65 4.74
N ILE A 48 14.17 17.56 4.41
CA ILE A 48 15.56 17.52 4.88
C ILE A 48 15.72 17.70 6.40
N ASN A 49 14.71 18.28 7.05
CA ASN A 49 14.63 18.46 8.51
C ASN A 49 13.76 17.38 9.16
N GLU A 50 13.46 16.32 8.40
CA GLU A 50 12.71 15.15 8.84
C GLU A 50 11.26 15.45 9.20
N GLN A 51 10.74 16.58 8.72
CA GLN A 51 9.35 16.94 8.89
C GLN A 51 8.50 16.21 7.84
N PRO A 52 7.34 15.67 8.23
CA PRO A 52 6.45 15.01 7.31
C PRO A 52 5.89 16.01 6.29
N LEU A 53 5.97 15.64 5.03
CA LEU A 53 5.34 16.32 3.91
C LEU A 53 3.95 15.72 3.65
N THR A 54 3.18 16.38 2.78
CA THR A 54 1.85 15.89 2.38
C THR A 54 1.93 14.43 1.91
N PRO A 55 1.16 13.52 2.51
CA PRO A 55 1.13 12.12 2.10
C PRO A 55 0.77 11.97 0.62
N ILE A 56 1.48 11.10 -0.08
CA ILE A 56 1.21 10.77 -1.48
C ILE A 56 0.68 9.35 -1.62
N ARG A 57 -0.14 9.12 -2.65
CA ARG A 57 -0.58 7.78 -3.04
C ARG A 57 0.50 7.08 -3.84
N THR A 58 0.85 5.89 -3.40
CA THR A 58 1.78 4.96 -4.05
C THR A 58 1.12 3.58 -4.19
N CYS A 59 1.82 2.65 -4.82
CA CYS A 59 1.43 1.25 -4.89
C CYS A 59 2.32 0.43 -3.96
N ARG A 60 1.73 -0.49 -3.19
CA ARG A 60 2.47 -1.39 -2.30
C ARG A 60 3.51 -2.26 -3.00
N HIS A 61 3.32 -2.54 -4.29
CA HIS A 61 4.24 -3.34 -5.09
C HIS A 61 5.42 -2.54 -5.67
N LEU A 62 5.54 -1.25 -5.36
CA LEU A 62 6.64 -0.44 -5.87
C LEU A 62 7.91 -0.67 -5.05
N LEU A 63 8.98 -1.01 -5.75
CA LEU A 63 10.33 -1.18 -5.22
C LEU A 63 11.28 -0.19 -5.90
N SER A 64 12.24 0.35 -5.15
CA SER A 64 13.36 1.08 -5.74
C SER A 64 14.45 0.10 -6.16
N ARG A 65 14.75 0.03 -7.47
CA ARG A 65 15.84 -0.80 -8.03
C ARG A 65 16.88 0.06 -8.73
N ARG A 66 18.14 -0.39 -8.75
CA ARG A 66 19.20 0.29 -9.49
C ARG A 66 19.03 0.06 -10.99
N LEU A 67 19.28 1.08 -11.80
CA LEU A 67 19.29 0.92 -13.25
C LEU A 67 20.40 -0.06 -13.65
N PRO A 68 20.09 -1.16 -14.37
CA PRO A 68 21.09 -2.12 -14.82
C PRO A 68 22.17 -1.46 -15.68
N GLY A 69 23.43 -1.80 -15.44
CA GLY A 69 24.56 -1.32 -16.23
C GLY A 69 24.89 0.17 -16.05
N ARG A 70 24.35 0.86 -15.03
CA ARG A 70 24.68 2.25 -14.71
C ARG A 70 25.35 2.39 -13.34
N PRO A 71 26.39 3.23 -13.21
CA PRO A 71 27.04 3.49 -11.93
C PRO A 71 26.08 4.17 -10.94
N ALA A 72 25.21 5.05 -11.45
CA ALA A 72 24.19 5.76 -10.68
C ALA A 72 22.83 5.73 -11.40
N GLY A 73 21.76 5.79 -10.62
CA GLY A 73 20.39 5.85 -11.12
C GLY A 73 19.50 4.74 -10.55
N TRP A 74 18.25 5.12 -10.25
CA TRP A 74 17.24 4.25 -9.67
C TRP A 74 15.95 4.34 -10.50
N TYR A 75 15.18 3.27 -10.51
CA TYR A 75 13.85 3.24 -11.13
C TYR A 75 12.85 2.57 -10.20
N ALA A 76 11.56 2.84 -10.45
CA ALA A 76 10.46 2.31 -9.67
C ALA A 76 9.98 0.99 -10.30
N ALA A 77 10.52 -0.12 -9.82
CA ALA A 77 10.17 -1.47 -10.24
C ALA A 77 8.85 -1.93 -9.62
N CYS A 78 8.12 -2.79 -10.31
CA CYS A 78 7.00 -3.53 -9.77
C CYS A 78 7.49 -4.89 -9.25
N GLN A 79 7.22 -5.19 -7.98
CA GLN A 79 7.53 -6.48 -7.36
C GLN A 79 6.88 -7.66 -8.09
N ILE A 80 5.71 -7.44 -8.70
CA ILE A 80 5.00 -8.45 -9.52
C ILE A 80 5.76 -8.76 -10.81
N GLY A 81 6.57 -7.84 -11.32
CA GLY A 81 7.33 -7.98 -12.56
C GLY A 81 6.78 -7.13 -13.70
N ASP A 82 6.93 -7.63 -14.92
CA ASP A 82 6.65 -6.89 -16.14
C ASP A 82 5.15 -6.74 -16.45
N ALA A 83 4.83 -6.24 -17.65
CA ALA A 83 3.43 -6.10 -18.09
C ALA A 83 2.70 -7.45 -18.18
N ALA A 84 3.37 -8.52 -18.63
CA ALA A 84 2.79 -9.84 -18.75
C ALA A 84 2.55 -10.46 -17.37
N ALA A 85 3.50 -10.34 -16.44
CA ALA A 85 3.34 -10.82 -15.07
C ALA A 85 2.18 -10.11 -14.34
N ARG A 86 2.01 -8.80 -14.56
CA ARG A 86 0.87 -8.04 -14.02
C ARG A 86 -0.48 -8.49 -14.60
N GLN A 87 -0.53 -8.83 -15.89
CA GLN A 87 -1.71 -9.39 -16.55
C GLN A 87 -1.96 -10.85 -16.13
N GLN A 88 -0.92 -11.64 -15.90
CA GLN A 88 -1.06 -13.02 -15.42
C GLN A 88 -1.47 -13.07 -13.95
N SER A 89 -1.05 -12.10 -13.14
CA SER A 89 -1.57 -11.89 -11.79
C SER A 89 -3.02 -11.38 -11.79
N MET A 90 -3.54 -10.99 -12.96
CA MET A 90 -4.94 -10.70 -13.22
C MET A 90 -5.70 -11.95 -13.69
N VAL A 91 -5.02 -13.10 -13.91
CA VAL A 91 -5.70 -14.37 -14.22
C VAL A 91 -6.78 -14.56 -13.16
N PRO A 92 -8.03 -14.78 -13.57
CA PRO A 92 -9.11 -14.92 -12.63
C PRO A 92 -8.79 -16.09 -11.73
N ILE A 93 -8.43 -15.82 -10.48
CA ILE A 93 -9.01 -16.63 -9.43
C ILE A 93 -10.47 -16.19 -9.45
N ASP A 94 -11.24 -16.86 -10.29
CA ASP A 94 -12.65 -16.60 -10.55
C ASP A 94 -13.38 -16.50 -9.21
N GLY A 95 -14.05 -15.37 -9.03
CA GLY A 95 -14.90 -15.14 -7.88
C GLY A 95 -15.10 -13.65 -7.62
N ASP A 96 -16.34 -13.27 -7.34
CA ASP A 96 -16.69 -11.97 -6.78
C ASP A 96 -15.83 -11.60 -5.57
N GLY A 97 -15.25 -12.59 -4.87
CA GLY A 97 -14.35 -12.43 -3.74
C GLY A 97 -13.13 -11.52 -3.97
N ASN A 98 -12.44 -11.57 -5.10
CA ASN A 98 -11.27 -10.70 -5.33
C ASN A 98 -11.66 -9.23 -5.59
N ARG A 99 -12.77 -9.01 -6.30
CA ARG A 99 -13.34 -7.66 -6.47
C ARG A 99 -13.83 -7.12 -5.13
N ALA A 100 -14.56 -7.94 -4.37
CA ALA A 100 -15.03 -7.61 -3.03
C ALA A 100 -13.87 -7.27 -2.11
N MET A 101 -12.79 -8.06 -2.12
CA MET A 101 -11.59 -7.82 -1.34
C MET A 101 -10.91 -6.49 -1.68
N ARG A 102 -10.76 -6.16 -2.98
CA ARG A 102 -10.24 -4.84 -3.39
C ARG A 102 -11.14 -3.70 -2.93
N ALA A 103 -12.46 -3.85 -3.04
CA ALA A 103 -13.42 -2.86 -2.58
C ALA A 103 -13.41 -2.69 -1.05
N LEU A 104 -13.26 -3.77 -0.29
CA LEU A 104 -13.11 -3.76 1.16
C LEU A 104 -11.84 -3.02 1.58
N ARG A 105 -10.69 -3.28 0.93
CA ARG A 105 -9.45 -2.53 1.18
C ARG A 105 -9.59 -1.05 0.90
N ALA A 106 -10.18 -0.68 -0.23
CA ALA A 106 -10.37 0.72 -0.61
C ALA A 106 -11.25 1.47 0.40
N ARG A 107 -12.35 0.85 0.86
CA ARG A 107 -13.21 1.41 1.91
C ARG A 107 -12.46 1.53 3.24
N MET A 108 -11.74 0.49 3.64
CA MET A 108 -10.96 0.49 4.87
C MET A 108 -9.87 1.57 4.88
N ASP A 109 -9.12 1.74 3.79
CA ASP A 109 -8.12 2.81 3.65
C ASP A 109 -8.76 4.21 3.74
N ALA A 110 -9.91 4.40 3.11
CA ALA A 110 -10.63 5.68 3.15
C ALA A 110 -11.07 6.06 4.58
N ILE A 111 -11.59 5.10 5.36
CA ILE A 111 -12.04 5.30 6.75
C ILE A 111 -10.85 5.47 7.70
N ASN A 112 -9.77 4.73 7.46
CA ASN A 112 -8.60 4.75 8.33
C ASN A 112 -7.71 5.99 8.17
N ARG A 113 -7.81 6.68 7.02
CA ARG A 113 -6.99 7.86 6.68
C ARG A 113 -6.79 8.88 7.82
N PRO A 114 -7.84 9.44 8.45
CA PRO A 114 -7.66 10.44 9.50
C PRO A 114 -6.91 9.91 10.73
N PHE A 115 -7.06 8.62 11.05
CA PHE A 115 -6.38 8.01 12.19
C PHE A 115 -4.90 7.75 11.89
N VAL A 116 -4.59 7.27 10.68
CA VAL A 116 -3.21 7.11 10.21
C VAL A 116 -2.46 8.45 10.28
N GLU A 117 -3.08 9.53 9.83
CA GLU A 117 -2.50 10.87 9.89
C GLU A 117 -2.26 11.35 11.33
N ARG A 118 -3.20 11.09 12.25
CA ARG A 118 -3.04 11.40 13.69
C ARG A 118 -1.90 10.60 14.33
N ILE A 119 -1.84 9.29 14.09
CA ILE A 119 -0.76 8.42 14.60
C ILE A 119 0.60 8.97 14.13
N TRP A 120 0.70 9.31 12.85
CA TRP A 120 1.91 9.87 12.27
C TRP A 120 2.32 11.21 12.87
N ALA A 121 1.38 12.16 12.98
CA ALA A 121 1.64 13.47 13.57
C ALA A 121 2.09 13.35 15.02
N ALA A 122 1.42 12.51 15.81
CA ALA A 122 1.79 12.27 17.21
C ALA A 122 3.16 11.61 17.35
N LYS A 123 3.47 10.62 16.49
CA LYS A 123 4.79 9.96 16.47
C LYS A 123 5.92 10.93 16.07
N ALA A 124 5.71 11.76 15.05
CA ALA A 124 6.71 12.73 14.57
C ALA A 124 7.03 13.82 15.61
N LEU A 125 6.03 14.21 16.40
CA LEU A 125 6.16 15.22 17.45
C LEU A 125 6.50 14.62 18.84
N HIS A 126 6.76 13.32 18.92
CA HIS A 126 7.04 12.60 20.18
C HIS A 126 5.97 12.83 21.26
N ARG A 127 4.69 12.80 20.88
CA ARG A 127 3.55 13.01 21.78
C ARG A 127 2.93 11.69 22.21
N ASP A 128 3.55 11.02 23.18
CA ASP A 128 3.21 9.63 23.55
C ASP A 128 1.75 9.41 23.95
N ASN A 129 1.12 10.36 24.66
CA ASN A 129 -0.29 10.25 25.03
C ASN A 129 -1.21 10.37 23.80
N GLU A 130 -0.98 11.37 22.94
CA GLU A 130 -1.75 11.54 21.70
C GLU A 130 -1.54 10.35 20.74
N LEU A 131 -0.33 9.78 20.72
CA LEU A 131 -0.02 8.59 19.93
C LEU A 131 -0.82 7.38 20.43
N ARG A 132 -0.83 7.17 21.74
CA ARG A 132 -1.61 6.08 22.37
C ARG A 132 -3.09 6.21 22.05
N ASP A 133 -3.66 7.40 22.19
CA ASP A 133 -5.08 7.66 21.92
C ASP A 133 -5.40 7.48 20.43
N ALA A 134 -4.54 7.97 19.53
CA ALA A 134 -4.72 7.80 18.09
C ALA A 134 -4.65 6.32 17.66
N VAL A 135 -3.77 5.53 18.26
CA VAL A 135 -3.67 4.08 18.02
C VAL A 135 -4.91 3.35 18.54
N ALA A 136 -5.38 3.67 19.75
CA ALA A 136 -6.59 3.07 20.30
C ALA A 136 -7.82 3.38 19.43
N ASP A 137 -7.97 4.63 19.00
CA ASP A 137 -9.03 5.06 18.09
C ASP A 137 -8.96 4.32 16.75
N PHE A 138 -7.77 4.21 16.15
CA PHE A 138 -7.55 3.48 14.89
C PHE A 138 -7.96 2.00 14.99
N VAL A 139 -7.51 1.31 16.04
CA VAL A 139 -7.82 -0.11 16.25
C VAL A 139 -9.32 -0.30 16.48
N ARG A 140 -9.96 0.59 17.25
CA ARG A 140 -11.41 0.57 17.45
C ARG A 140 -12.15 0.74 16.14
N GLU A 141 -11.75 1.70 15.30
CA GLU A 141 -12.40 1.93 14.01
C GLU A 141 -12.24 0.72 13.07
N CYS A 142 -11.04 0.13 13.02
CA CYS A 142 -10.82 -1.10 12.26
C CYS A 142 -11.73 -2.23 12.75
N ALA A 143 -11.87 -2.40 14.07
CA ALA A 143 -12.75 -3.42 14.64
C ALA A 143 -14.23 -3.17 14.30
N THR A 144 -14.68 -1.91 14.36
CA THR A 144 -16.04 -1.50 13.94
C THR A 144 -16.27 -1.83 12.47
N PHE A 145 -15.36 -1.43 11.58
CA PHE A 145 -15.45 -1.70 10.15
C PHE A 145 -15.52 -3.20 9.85
N LEU A 146 -14.61 -3.99 10.44
CA LEU A 146 -14.56 -5.44 10.26
C LEU A 146 -15.82 -6.14 10.78
N THR A 147 -16.44 -5.60 11.84
CA THR A 147 -17.70 -6.11 12.38
C THR A 147 -18.88 -5.77 11.47
N LEU A 148 -18.99 -4.52 11.03
CA LEU A 148 -20.08 -4.06 10.15
C LEU A 148 -20.07 -4.76 8.79
N HIS A 149 -18.88 -5.07 8.27
CA HIS A 149 -18.70 -5.71 6.97
C HIS A 149 -18.39 -7.20 7.06
N ARG A 150 -18.61 -7.85 8.22
CA ARG A 150 -18.23 -9.25 8.48
C ARG A 150 -18.66 -10.20 7.36
N GLN A 151 -19.92 -10.11 6.94
CA GLN A 151 -20.47 -10.96 5.89
C GLN A 151 -19.73 -10.80 4.55
N GLU A 152 -19.38 -9.57 4.17
CA GLU A 152 -18.65 -9.31 2.91
C GLU A 152 -17.22 -9.87 2.96
N PHE A 153 -16.57 -9.80 4.12
CA PHE A 153 -15.26 -10.44 4.32
C PHE A 153 -15.35 -11.95 4.25
N GLU A 154 -16.33 -12.57 4.92
CA GLU A 154 -16.52 -14.02 4.92
C GLU A 154 -16.87 -14.55 3.51
N GLN A 155 -17.69 -13.81 2.74
CA GLN A 155 -17.97 -14.11 1.33
C GLN A 155 -16.73 -14.00 0.43
N ALA A 156 -15.76 -13.15 0.80
CA ALA A 156 -14.46 -13.07 0.13
C ALA A 156 -13.46 -14.15 0.62
N GLU A 157 -13.90 -15.07 1.49
CA GLU A 157 -13.09 -16.10 2.16
C GLU A 157 -12.00 -15.51 3.07
N LEU A 158 -12.26 -14.33 3.63
CA LEU A 158 -11.37 -13.64 4.57
C LEU A 158 -11.87 -13.81 6.00
N ARG A 159 -10.95 -13.77 6.96
CA ARG A 159 -11.27 -13.88 8.39
C ARG A 159 -11.09 -12.53 9.09
N PRO A 160 -12.19 -11.79 9.39
CA PRO A 160 -12.11 -10.45 9.98
C PRO A 160 -11.28 -10.40 11.27
N ASP A 161 -11.42 -11.42 12.13
CA ASP A 161 -10.73 -11.46 13.41
C ASP A 161 -9.21 -11.66 13.24
N ALA A 162 -8.79 -12.42 12.22
CA ALA A 162 -7.38 -12.57 11.85
C ALA A 162 -6.80 -11.28 11.27
N ILE A 163 -7.57 -10.58 10.42
CA ILE A 163 -7.19 -9.28 9.87
C ILE A 163 -7.01 -8.26 10.99
N LEU A 164 -7.94 -8.19 11.96
CA LEU A 164 -7.84 -7.29 13.10
C LEU A 164 -6.60 -7.56 13.96
N LEU A 165 -6.29 -8.84 14.22
CA LEU A 165 -5.11 -9.23 14.99
C LEU A 165 -3.82 -8.72 14.33
N ILE A 166 -3.72 -8.85 13.01
CA ILE A 166 -2.54 -8.40 12.25
C ILE A 166 -2.43 -6.88 12.26
N ILE A 167 -3.56 -6.18 12.14
CA ILE A 167 -3.59 -4.72 12.23
C ILE A 167 -3.08 -4.25 13.59
N LYS A 168 -3.53 -4.86 14.69
CA LYS A 168 -3.07 -4.56 16.05
C LYS A 168 -1.55 -4.75 16.19
N ARG A 169 -1.04 -5.92 15.80
CA ARG A 169 0.39 -6.20 15.86
C ARG A 169 1.22 -5.28 14.97
N THR A 170 0.71 -4.95 13.78
CA THR A 170 1.41 -4.05 12.86
C THR A 170 1.51 -2.64 13.43
N VAL A 171 0.44 -2.12 14.05
CA VAL A 171 0.47 -0.78 14.64
C VAL A 171 1.34 -0.75 15.90
N GLU A 172 1.35 -1.82 16.70
CA GLU A 172 2.26 -1.98 17.86
C GLU A 172 3.72 -1.93 17.41
N VAL A 173 4.10 -2.76 16.43
CA VAL A 173 5.46 -2.75 15.86
C VAL A 173 5.80 -1.38 15.26
N PHE A 174 4.84 -0.75 14.57
CA PHE A 174 5.06 0.58 14.01
C PHE A 174 5.32 1.61 15.12
N VAL A 175 4.59 1.58 16.23
CA VAL A 175 4.79 2.48 17.37
C VAL A 175 6.15 2.25 18.04
N GLU A 176 6.51 0.98 18.28
CA GLU A 176 7.76 0.59 18.95
C GLU A 176 9.00 0.84 18.10
N LYS A 177 8.89 0.77 16.76
CA LYS A 177 10.03 0.97 15.87
C LYS A 177 10.55 2.41 15.96
N HIS A 178 11.71 2.54 16.59
CA HIS A 178 12.51 3.76 16.58
C HIS A 178 13.04 4.01 15.17
N GLY A 179 12.81 5.21 14.63
CA GLY A 179 13.31 5.62 13.32
C GLY A 179 12.23 6.19 12.38
N ARG A 180 12.72 6.69 11.24
CA ARG A 180 12.02 7.56 10.27
C ARG A 180 11.33 6.78 9.15
N GLU A 181 10.77 5.61 9.45
CA GLU A 181 10.25 4.72 8.40
C GLU A 181 8.94 5.26 7.82
N ALA A 182 9.05 5.97 6.71
CA ALA A 182 7.99 6.71 5.99
C ALA A 182 6.79 5.90 5.46
N SER A 183 6.77 4.57 5.66
CA SER A 183 5.70 3.70 5.19
C SER A 183 5.24 2.72 6.28
N TRP A 184 3.92 2.70 6.50
CA TRP A 184 3.25 1.64 7.25
C TRP A 184 3.05 0.43 6.32
N ASP A 185 3.79 -0.64 6.58
CA ASP A 185 3.62 -1.95 5.94
C ASP A 185 3.50 -3.04 7.00
N VAL A 186 2.88 -4.18 6.68
CA VAL A 186 2.75 -5.34 7.59
C VAL A 186 4.05 -6.13 7.53
N PRO A 187 4.84 -6.24 8.61
CA PRO A 187 6.12 -6.97 8.58
C PRO A 187 5.98 -8.40 8.05
N ASP A 188 6.96 -8.87 7.25
CA ASP A 188 6.91 -10.21 6.62
C ASP A 188 6.75 -11.34 7.64
N ASN A 189 7.42 -11.24 8.79
CA ASN A 189 7.29 -12.20 9.89
C ASN A 189 5.84 -12.28 10.39
N ILE A 190 5.17 -11.15 10.59
CA ILE A 190 3.77 -11.09 11.03
C ILE A 190 2.84 -11.63 9.93
N LEU A 191 3.09 -11.25 8.68
CA LEU A 191 2.26 -11.67 7.55
C LEU A 191 2.35 -13.19 7.31
N SER A 192 3.51 -13.78 7.54
CA SER A 192 3.74 -15.22 7.34
C SER A 192 2.89 -16.10 8.27
N GLU A 193 2.42 -15.57 9.40
CA GLU A 193 1.55 -16.28 10.35
C GLU A 193 0.11 -16.47 9.84
N LEU A 194 -0.30 -15.73 8.81
CA LEU A 194 -1.62 -15.84 8.23
C LEU A 194 -1.70 -16.97 7.18
N PRO A 195 -2.88 -17.59 6.97
CA PRO A 195 -3.17 -18.34 5.76
C PRO A 195 -3.04 -17.45 4.53
N GLU A 196 -2.67 -18.07 3.41
CA GLU A 196 -2.42 -17.39 2.13
C GLU A 196 -3.55 -16.43 1.74
N ARG A 197 -4.82 -16.84 1.91
CA ARG A 197 -5.98 -16.02 1.56
C ARG A 197 -6.06 -14.70 2.34
N ASP A 198 -5.80 -14.73 3.64
CA ASP A 198 -5.76 -13.52 4.47
C ASP A 198 -4.53 -12.67 4.16
N ARG A 199 -3.39 -13.30 3.78
CA ARG A 199 -2.19 -12.57 3.35
C ARG A 199 -2.48 -11.70 2.15
N LEU A 200 -3.29 -12.21 1.21
CA LEU A 200 -3.66 -11.47 0.01
C LEU A 200 -4.27 -10.12 0.36
N PHE A 201 -5.08 -10.03 1.45
CA PHE A 201 -5.67 -8.79 1.94
C PHE A 201 -4.64 -7.68 2.17
N PHE A 202 -3.45 -8.04 2.66
CA PHE A 202 -2.36 -7.09 2.91
C PHE A 202 -1.38 -7.01 1.74
N ARG A 203 -0.99 -8.14 1.13
CA ARG A 203 -0.04 -8.22 0.00
C ARG A 203 -0.47 -9.25 -1.02
N MET A 204 -0.56 -8.87 -2.30
CA MET A 204 -0.58 -9.86 -3.38
C MET A 204 0.81 -10.46 -3.50
N HIS A 205 0.92 -11.79 -3.34
CA HIS A 205 2.12 -12.51 -3.72
C HIS A 205 2.02 -12.88 -5.21
N PRO A 206 3.10 -12.74 -6.00
CA PRO A 206 3.12 -13.37 -7.30
C PRO A 206 3.04 -14.90 -7.12
N PRO A 207 2.40 -15.64 -8.04
CA PRO A 207 2.58 -17.09 -8.08
C PRO A 207 4.08 -17.36 -8.28
N GLY A 208 4.64 -18.21 -7.41
CA GLY A 208 6.04 -18.64 -7.49
C GLY A 208 6.35 -19.47 -8.72
#